data_AF-X1VAW7-F1
#
_entry.id   AF-X1VAW7-F1
#
_cell.length_a   1.000
_cell.length_b   1.000
_cell.length_c   1.000
_cell.angle_alpha   90.00
_cell.angle_beta   90.00
_cell.angle_gamma   90.00
#
_symmetry.space_group_name_H-M   'P 1'
#
loop_
_entity.id
_entity.type
_entity.pdbx_description
1 polymer ?
#
loop_
_entity_poly.entity_id
_entity_poly.type
_entity_poly.pdbx_seq_one_letter_code
_entity_poly.pdbx_strand_id
1 'polypeptide(L)' 'FRAIRDTLYRFGQGMKVCVEIVLMAADAGLIPMDREIMAIAGTDEGADTCIVVKPAYPSKFFDLEIREIVAKPRKLA' A
#
# COMPACT_ATOMS: atom_id res chain seq x y z
N PHE A 1 -0.44 -10.04 11.24
CA PHE A 1 -0.46 -9.76 9.77
C PHE A 1 -1.63 -10.38 9.02
N ARG A 2 -2.06 -11.63 9.28
CA ARG A 2 -3.15 -12.28 8.51
C ARG A 2 -4.44 -11.45 8.44
N ALA A 3 -4.94 -10.96 9.57
CA ALA A 3 -6.14 -10.13 9.59
C ALA A 3 -6.00 -8.81 8.80
N ILE A 4 -4.83 -8.15 8.87
CA ILE A 4 -4.54 -6.92 8.13
C ILE A 4 -4.53 -7.22 6.62
N ARG A 5 -3.82 -8.27 6.21
CA ARG A 5 -3.78 -8.73 4.82
C ARG A 5 -5.17 -9.04 4.28
N ASP A 6 -5.94 -9.85 5.00
CA ASP A 6 -7.28 -10.26 4.60
C ASP A 6 -8.27 -9.06 4.59
N THR A 7 -7.99 -8.01 5.38
CA THR A 7 -8.71 -6.73 5.34
C THR A 7 -8.33 -5.91 4.11
N LEU A 8 -7.05 -5.76 3.80
CA LEU A 8 -6.58 -5.03 2.61
C LEU A 8 -7.04 -5.70 1.31
N TYR A 9 -7.15 -7.04 1.29
CA TYR A 9 -7.73 -7.77 0.18
C TYR A 9 -9.20 -7.44 -0.11
N ARG A 10 -9.93 -6.81 0.82
CA ARG A 10 -11.27 -6.28 0.52
C ARG A 10 -11.24 -5.10 -0.47
N PHE A 11 -10.07 -4.50 -0.69
CA PHE A 11 -9.84 -3.48 -1.71
C PHE A 11 -9.16 -4.03 -2.98
N GLY A 12 -8.60 -5.24 -2.91
CA GLY A 12 -7.86 -5.93 -3.98
C GLY A 12 -6.48 -6.43 -3.53
N GLN A 13 -5.88 -7.36 -4.28
CA GLN A 13 -4.53 -7.85 -3.99
C GLN A 13 -3.51 -6.70 -4.09
N GLY A 14 -3.62 -5.86 -5.12
CA GLY A 14 -2.77 -4.69 -5.32
C GLY A 14 -2.78 -3.70 -4.16
N MET A 15 -3.91 -3.52 -3.44
CA MET A 15 -3.96 -2.66 -2.25
C MET A 15 -3.03 -3.16 -1.14
N LYS A 16 -3.09 -4.46 -0.85
CA LYS A 16 -2.21 -5.09 0.13
C LYS A 16 -0.75 -4.93 -0.26
N VAL A 17 -0.43 -5.15 -1.54
CA VAL A 17 0.94 -5.02 -2.05
C VAL A 17 1.43 -3.57 -1.97
N CYS A 18 0.61 -2.58 -2.33
CA CYS A 18 0.95 -1.16 -2.18
C CYS A 18 1.38 -0.83 -0.74
N VAL A 19 0.62 -1.29 0.26
CA VAL A 19 0.96 -1.04 1.67
C VAL A 19 2.26 -1.75 2.07
N GLU A 20 2.47 -2.99 1.65
CA GLU A 20 3.69 -3.74 1.99
C GLU A 20 4.94 -3.13 1.37
N ILE A 21 4.91 -2.75 0.08
CA ILE A 21 6.08 -2.15 -0.58
C ILE A 21 6.45 -0.79 0.03
N VAL A 22 5.45 -0.02 0.49
CA VAL A 22 5.68 1.25 1.18
C VAL A 22 6.39 1.00 2.51
N LEU A 23 5.92 0.04 3.30
CA LEU A 23 6.54 -0.32 4.58
C LEU A 23 7.96 -0.86 4.40
N MET A 24 8.18 -1.71 3.38
CA MET A 24 9.50 -2.25 3.07
C MET A 24 10.46 -1.16 2.59
N ALA A 25 10.00 -0.26 1.72
CA ALA A 25 10.81 0.86 1.26
C ALA A 25 11.11 1.86 2.39
N ALA A 26 10.17 2.09 3.31
CA ALA A 26 10.39 2.90 4.51
C ALA A 26 11.44 2.27 5.42
N ASP A 27 11.34 0.97 5.67
CA ASP A 27 12.30 0.22 6.50
C ASP A 27 13.72 0.22 5.91
N ALA A 28 13.81 0.12 4.58
CA ALA A 28 15.07 0.23 3.84
C ALA A 28 15.61 1.67 3.72
N GLY A 29 14.86 2.68 4.17
CA GLY A 29 15.24 4.09 4.06
C GLY A 29 15.27 4.63 2.62
N LEU A 30 14.51 4.01 1.70
CA LEU A 30 14.52 4.33 0.28
C LEU A 30 13.47 5.37 -0.14
N ILE A 31 12.53 5.69 0.74
CA ILE A 31 11.48 6.68 0.50
C ILE A 31 11.51 7.78 1.56
N PRO A 32 11.09 9.01 1.18
CA PRO A 32 10.97 10.12 2.12
C PRO A 32 9.84 9.85 3.12
N MET A 33 10.08 10.16 4.39
CA MET A 33 9.11 9.92 5.49
C MET A 33 8.36 11.19 5.93
N ASP A 34 8.68 12.34 5.34
CA ASP A 34 8.17 13.67 5.67
C ASP A 34 7.14 14.21 4.66
N ARG A 35 6.83 13.44 3.62
CA ARG A 35 5.86 13.80 2.57
C ARG A 35 5.07 12.60 2.08
N GLU A 36 3.98 12.89 1.40
CA GLU A 36 3.17 11.88 0.72
C GLU A 36 3.92 11.32 -0.50
N ILE A 37 3.71 10.03 -0.77
CA ILE A 37 4.27 9.34 -1.92
C ILE A 37 3.17 8.59 -2.67
N MET A 38 3.46 8.20 -3.91
CA MET A 38 2.59 7.34 -4.70
C MET A 38 3.12 5.90 -4.67
N ALA A 39 2.25 4.94 -4.38
CA ALA A 39 2.55 3.52 -4.45
C ALA A 39 1.69 2.85 -5.51
N ILE A 40 2.32 2.03 -6.35
CA ILE A 40 1.70 1.35 -7.48
C ILE A 40 2.00 -0.14 -7.35
N ALA A 41 0.97 -0.97 -7.46
CA ALA A 41 1.08 -2.42 -7.46
C ALA A 41 -0.05 -3.08 -8.26
N GLY A 42 0.01 -4.41 -8.41
CA GLY A 42 -0.97 -5.18 -9.16
C GLY A 42 -1.42 -6.45 -8.45
N THR A 43 -2.35 -7.15 -9.10
CA THR A 43 -2.82 -8.48 -8.73
C THR A 43 -2.14 -9.51 -9.61
N ASP A 44 -1.40 -10.45 -9.01
CA ASP A 44 -0.61 -11.49 -9.70
C ASP A 44 0.54 -10.91 -10.53
N GLU A 45 0.22 -10.31 -11.69
CA GLU A 45 1.16 -9.65 -12.59
C GLU A 45 0.69 -8.24 -12.98
N GLY A 46 1.63 -7.37 -13.37
CA GLY A 46 1.34 -6.01 -13.80
C GLY A 46 0.99 -5.05 -12.67
N ALA A 47 0.20 -4.01 -12.98
CA ALA A 47 -0.22 -2.98 -12.04
C ALA A 47 -1.68 -2.59 -12.28
N ASP A 48 -2.50 -2.65 -11.22
CA ASP A 48 -3.95 -2.40 -11.27
C ASP A 48 -4.44 -1.46 -10.15
N THR A 49 -3.57 -1.17 -9.17
CA THR A 49 -3.87 -0.39 -7.97
C THR A 49 -2.82 0.68 -7.78
N CYS A 50 -3.28 1.91 -7.54
CA CYS A 50 -2.43 3.06 -7.27
C CYS A 50 -3.02 3.88 -6.12
N ILE A 51 -2.19 4.21 -5.13
CA ILE A 51 -2.57 5.00 -3.96
C ILE A 51 -1.59 6.13 -3.70
N VAL A 52 -2.09 7.21 -3.10
CA VAL A 52 -1.28 8.22 -2.42
C VAL A 52 -1.27 7.89 -0.93
N VAL A 53 -0.10 7.84 -0.34
CA VAL A 53 0.11 7.36 1.04
C VAL A 53 1.10 8.24 1.77
N LYS A 54 0.80 8.55 3.03
CA LYS A 54 1.77 9.06 3.99
C LYS A 54 2.43 7.85 4.66
N PRO A 55 3.73 7.59 4.40
CA PRO A 55 4.38 6.39 4.84
C PRO A 55 4.61 6.39 6.36
N ALA A 56 4.75 5.19 6.93
CA ALA A 56 5.17 4.97 8.30
C ALA A 56 6.17 3.80 8.34
N TYR A 57 6.98 3.73 9.40
CA TYR A 57 7.83 2.56 9.62
C TYR A 57 6.99 1.35 10.01
N PRO A 58 7.42 0.10 9.73
CA PRO A 58 6.69 -1.11 10.12
C PRO A 58 6.35 -1.19 11.62
N SER A 59 7.26 -0.70 12.47
CA SER A 59 7.06 -0.61 13.93
C SER A 59 5.95 0.36 14.34
N LYS A 60 5.57 1.28 13.45
CA LYS A 60 4.52 2.29 13.62
C LYS A 60 3.43 2.13 12.54
N PHE A 61 3.10 0.90 12.18
CA PHE A 61 2.16 0.59 11.11
C PHE A 61 0.83 1.37 11.19
N PHE A 62 0.29 1.61 12.38
CA PHE A 62 -0.98 2.32 12.56
C PHE A 62 -0.89 3.84 12.26
N ASP A 63 0.32 4.38 12.12
CA ASP A 63 0.54 5.76 11.66
C ASP A 63 0.56 5.87 10.13
N LEU A 64 0.50 4.76 9.40
CA LEU A 64 0.39 4.75 7.94
C LEU A 64 -1.00 5.25 7.53
N GLU A 65 -1.05 6.24 6.64
CA GLU A 65 -2.31 6.82 6.19
C GLU A 65 -2.42 6.72 4.66
N ILE A 66 -3.43 6.00 4.18
CA ILE A 66 -3.82 6.02 2.77
C ILE A 66 -4.63 7.30 2.54
N ARG A 67 -4.06 8.25 1.79
CA ARG A 67 -4.64 9.58 1.55
C ARG A 67 -5.59 9.58 0.37
N GLU A 68 -5.25 8.84 -0.68
CA GLU A 68 -6.06 8.75 -1.89
C GLU A 68 -5.95 7.36 -2.52
N ILE A 69 -7.03 6.89 -3.14
CA ILE A 69 -7.03 5.75 -4.05
C ILE A 69 -7.21 6.30 -5.46
N VAL A 70 -6.11 6.40 -6.21
CA VAL A 70 -6.09 6.94 -7.58
C VAL A 70 -6.75 5.96 -8.54
N ALA A 71 -6.41 4.68 -8.41
CA ALA A 71 -6.99 3.61 -9.21
C ALA A 71 -7.05 2.32 -8.39
N LYS A 72 -8.10 1.53 -8.60
CA LYS A 72 -8.19 0.14 -8.14
C LYS A 72 -9.16 -0.64 -9.04
N PRO A 73 -9.06 -1.98 -9.08
CA PRO A 73 -10.06 -2.79 -9.79
C PRO A 73 -11.47 -2.57 -9.23
N ARG A 74 -12.47 -2.50 -10.12
CA ARG A 74 -13.88 -2.43 -9.75
C ARG A 74 -14.43 -3.78 -9.30
N LYS A 75 -14.03 -4.85 -9.99
CA LYS A 75 -14.33 -6.25 -9.63
C LYS A 75 -13.03 -6.89 -9.16
N LEU A 76 -13.09 -7.55 -8.01
CA LEU A 76 -11.97 -8.31 -7.48
C LEU A 76 -12.08 -9.75 -8.00
N ALA A 77 -10.98 -10.29 -8.52
CA ALA A 77 -10.87 -11.69 -8.92
C ALA A 77 -10.59 -12.57 -7.70
#